data_AF-A0A3D4VY21-F1
#
_entry.id   AF-A0A3D4VY21-F1
#
_cell.length_a   1.000
_cell.length_b   1.000
_cell.length_c   1.000
_cell.angle_alpha   90.00
_cell.angle_beta   90.00
_cell.angle_gamma   90.00
#
_symmetry.space_group_name_H-M   'P 1'
#
loop_
_entity.id
_entity.type
_entity.pdbx_description
1 polymer ?
#
loop_
_entity_poly.entity_id
_entity_poly.type
_entity_poly.pdbx_seq_one_letter_code
_entity_poly.pdbx_strand_id
1 'polypeptide(L)' 'MAKKKLSYEDALAQIEQIAQTLENEEVSLEKSIKLYKEGMELTLFCRNTLEVAEKEVMELKKTFDGKYTLTAFDQNEED' A
#
# COMPACT_ATOMS: atom_id res chain seq x y z
N MET A 1 -24.28 -9.07 1.68
CA MET A 1 -23.47 -8.70 0.50
C MET A 1 -22.03 -8.58 0.96
N ALA A 2 -21.09 -9.29 0.33
CA ALA A 2 -19.69 -9.27 0.75
C ALA A 2 -19.07 -7.91 0.42
N LYS A 3 -18.41 -7.28 1.39
CA LYS A 3 -17.69 -6.01 1.21
C LYS A 3 -16.50 -6.27 0.29
N LYS A 4 -16.47 -5.67 -0.91
CA LYS A 4 -15.34 -5.78 -1.84
C LYS A 4 -14.09 -5.27 -1.11
N LYS A 5 -13.04 -6.10 -1.02
CA LYS A 5 -11.75 -5.68 -0.46
C LYS A 5 -11.13 -4.66 -1.42
N LEU A 6 -10.62 -3.56 -0.88
CA LEU A 6 -9.94 -2.52 -1.65
C LEU A 6 -8.69 -3.13 -2.33
N SER A 7 -8.56 -2.93 -3.63
CA SER A 7 -7.38 -3.32 -4.42
C SER A 7 -6.39 -2.15 -4.57
N TYR A 8 -5.17 -2.44 -5.00
CA TYR A 8 -4.15 -1.42 -5.26
C TYR A 8 -4.59 -0.46 -6.38
N GLU A 9 -5.12 -1.00 -7.46
CA GLU A 9 -5.62 -0.25 -8.61
C GLU A 9 -6.85 0.61 -8.23
N ASP A 10 -7.76 0.06 -7.43
CA ASP A 10 -8.91 0.82 -6.91
C ASP A 10 -8.45 1.98 -6.00
N ALA A 11 -7.40 1.79 -5.21
CA ALA A 11 -6.86 2.83 -4.33
C ALA A 11 -6.14 3.93 -5.12
N LEU A 12 -5.33 3.58 -6.12
CA LEU A 12 -4.71 4.54 -7.03
C LEU A 12 -5.74 5.38 -7.77
N ALA A 13 -6.78 4.75 -8.34
CA ALA A 13 -7.85 5.47 -9.04
C ALA A 13 -8.56 6.48 -8.12
N GLN A 14 -8.78 6.13 -6.85
CA GLN A 14 -9.36 7.05 -5.87
C GLN A 14 -8.42 8.21 -5.51
N ILE A 15 -7.11 7.97 -5.41
CA ILE A 15 -6.12 9.04 -5.21
C ILE A 15 -6.16 10.03 -6.38
N GLU A 16 -6.21 9.55 -7.62
CA GLU A 16 -6.30 10.41 -8.81
C GLU A 16 -7.58 11.26 -8.80
N GLN A 17 -8.72 10.66 -8.44
CA GLN A 17 -9.99 11.39 -8.29
C GLN A 17 -9.94 12.45 -7.18
N ILE A 18 -9.32 12.13 -6.05
CA ILE A 18 -9.10 13.07 -4.95
C ILE A 18 -8.22 14.23 -5.42
N ALA A 19 -7.12 13.95 -6.12
CA ALA A 19 -6.22 14.98 -6.65
C ALA A 19 -6.96 15.91 -7.62
N GLN A 20 -7.67 15.36 -8.60
CA GLN A 20 -8.50 16.14 -9.54
C GLN A 20 -9.54 17.00 -8.81
N THR A 21 -10.15 16.46 -7.76
CA THR A 21 -11.13 17.22 -6.97
C THR A 21 -10.45 18.36 -6.23
N LEU A 22 -9.30 18.13 -5.61
CA LEU A 22 -8.54 19.15 -4.86
C LEU A 22 -7.98 20.27 -5.75
N GLU A 23 -7.79 20.02 -7.04
CA GLU A 23 -7.39 21.02 -8.03
C GLU A 23 -8.54 21.99 -8.41
N ASN A 24 -9.78 21.66 -8.06
CA ASN A 24 -10.93 22.52 -8.33
C ASN A 24 -11.06 23.64 -7.28
N GLU A 25 -11.07 24.89 -7.73
CA GLU A 25 -11.17 26.10 -6.91
C GLU A 25 -12.50 26.21 -6.11
N GLU A 26 -13.53 25.46 -6.49
CA GLU A 26 -14.84 25.45 -5.80
C GLU A 26 -14.88 24.55 -4.57
N VAL A 27 -13.82 23.78 -4.28
CA VAL A 27 -13.80 22.88 -3.12
C VAL A 27 -13.62 23.68 -1.83
N SER A 28 -14.57 23.52 -0.92
CA SER A 28 -14.50 24.16 0.39
C SER A 28 -13.33 23.63 1.23
N LEU A 29 -12.75 24.50 2.07
CA LEU A 29 -11.62 24.15 2.95
C LEU A 29 -11.88 22.87 3.78
N GLU A 30 -13.08 22.74 4.36
CA GLU A 30 -13.43 21.57 5.16
C GLU A 30 -13.43 20.29 4.31
N LYS A 31 -13.91 20.37 3.07
CA LYS A 31 -13.90 19.24 2.14
C LYS A 31 -12.47 18.93 1.68
N SER A 32 -11.64 19.94 1.42
CA SER A 32 -10.23 19.76 1.06
C SER A 32 -9.46 19.01 2.16
N ILE A 33 -9.67 19.37 3.44
CA ILE A 33 -9.04 18.67 4.56
C ILE A 33 -9.49 17.21 4.65
N LYS A 34 -10.77 16.93 4.42
CA LYS A 34 -11.30 15.55 4.41
C LYS A 34 -10.68 14.73 3.28
N LEU A 35 -10.69 15.27 2.07
CA LEU A 35 -10.12 14.64 0.88
C LEU A 35 -8.61 14.39 1.03
N TYR A 36 -7.88 15.33 1.61
CA TYR A 36 -6.45 15.17 1.89
C TYR A 36 -6.18 14.00 2.83
N LYS A 37 -6.93 13.89 3.94
CA LYS A 37 -6.79 12.77 4.88
C LYS A 37 -7.07 11.43 4.21
N GLU A 38 -8.15 11.36 3.42
CA GLU A 38 -8.51 10.17 2.66
C GLU A 38 -7.39 9.78 1.67
N GLY A 39 -6.84 10.76 0.94
CA GLY A 39 -5.71 10.55 0.04
C GLY A 39 -4.45 10.03 0.76
N MET A 40 -4.17 10.51 1.97
CA MET A 40 -3.07 10.01 2.80
C MET A 40 -3.27 8.55 3.22
N GLU A 41 -4.49 8.19 3.64
CA GLU A 41 -4.82 6.81 4.04
C GLU A 41 -4.67 5.84 2.84
N LEU A 42 -5.16 6.24 1.66
CA LEU A 42 -5.00 5.46 0.43
C LEU A 42 -3.52 5.34 0.03
N THR A 43 -2.75 6.42 0.17
CA THR A 43 -1.31 6.39 -0.12
C THR A 43 -0.57 5.43 0.80
N LEU A 44 -0.90 5.41 2.09
CA LEU A 44 -0.34 4.46 3.04
C LEU A 44 -0.70 3.01 2.69
N PHE A 45 -1.95 2.77 2.31
CA PHE A 45 -2.39 1.46 1.81
C PHE A 45 -1.58 1.01 0.60
N CYS A 46 -1.41 1.88 -0.41
CA CYS A 46 -0.61 1.60 -1.60
C CYS A 46 0.84 1.26 -1.25
N ARG A 47 1.47 2.04 -0.38
CA ARG A 47 2.85 1.79 0.08
C ARG A 47 2.97 0.42 0.75
N ASN A 48 2.07 0.09 1.67
CA ASN A 48 2.10 -1.19 2.36
C ASN A 48 1.90 -2.37 1.39
N THR A 49 1.02 -2.19 0.40
CA THR A 49 0.78 -3.22 -0.63
C THR A 49 2.03 -3.47 -1.47
N LEU A 50 2.72 -2.40 -1.87
CA LEU A 50 3.99 -2.53 -2.60
C LEU A 50 5.10 -3.16 -1.75
N GLU A 51 5.19 -2.83 -0.46
CA GLU A 51 6.19 -3.42 0.43
C GLU A 51 5.99 -4.95 0.57
N VAL A 52 4.75 -5.41 0.67
CA VAL A 52 4.43 -6.85 0.69
C VAL A 52 4.83 -7.50 -0.62
N ALA A 53 4.46 -6.91 -1.76
CA ALA A 53 4.81 -7.44 -3.08
C ALA A 53 6.33 -7.50 -3.30
N GLU A 54 7.07 -6.48 -2.84
CA GLU A 54 8.53 -6.45 -2.92
C GLU A 54 9.17 -7.58 -2.09
N LYS A 55 8.68 -7.82 -0.87
CA LYS A 55 9.15 -8.93 -0.03
C LYS A 55 8.92 -10.29 -0.70
N GLU A 56 7.73 -10.51 -1.26
CA GLU A 56 7.42 -11.74 -1.99
C GLU A 56 8.38 -11.97 -3.17
N VAL A 57 8.65 -10.91 -3.95
CA VAL A 57 9.62 -10.99 -5.06
C VAL A 57 11.03 -11.28 -4.56
N MET A 58 11.46 -10.65 -3.47
CA MET A 58 12.79 -10.89 -2.88
C MET A 58 12.94 -12.33 -2.37
N GLU A 59 11.91 -12.89 -1.73
CA GLU A 59 11.90 -14.28 -1.28
C GLU A 59 12.01 -15.25 -2.46
N LEU A 60 11.20 -15.04 -3.50
CA LEU A 60 11.29 -15.85 -4.73
C LEU A 60 12.68 -15.77 -5.37
N LYS A 61 13.31 -14.59 -5.36
CA LYS A 61 14.66 -14.38 -5.92
C LYS A 61 15.73 -15.11 -5.09
N LYS A 62 15.63 -15.09 -3.76
CA LYS A 62 16.49 -15.89 -2.87
C LYS A 62 16.35 -17.39 -3.17
N THR A 63 15.13 -17.87 -3.45
CA THR A 63 14.89 -19.27 -3.82
C THR A 63 15.47 -19.64 -5.20
N PHE A 64 15.47 -18.71 -6.16
CA PHE A 64 15.94 -18.98 -7.53
C PHE A 64 17.47 -18.94 -7.69
N ASP A 65 18.20 -18.27 -6.80
CA ASP A 65 19.68 -18.10 -6.89
C ASP A 65 20.50 -19.35 -6.47
N GLY A 66 19.91 -20.55 -6.55
CA GLY A 66 20.61 -21.83 -6.38
C GLY A 66 21.18 -22.13 -4.99
N LYS A 67 21.02 -21.22 -4.01
CA LYS A 67 21.45 -21.40 -2.62
C LYS A 67 20.27 -21.65 -1.70
N TYR A 68 20.03 -22.92 -1.39
CA TYR A 68 19.18 -23.30 -0.27
C TYR A 68 19.91 -22.97 1.04
N THR A 69 19.31 -22.11 1.86
CA THR A 69 19.60 -22.07 3.30
C THR A 69 18.32 -22.43 4.04
N LEU A 70 18.33 -23.59 4.69
CA LEU A 70 17.41 -23.90 5.78
C LEU A 70 17.80 -23.01 6.96
N THR A 71 17.31 -21.79 7.00
CA THR A 71 17.19 -21.11 8.30
C THR A 71 15.95 -21.69 8.95
N ALA A 72 16.17 -22.53 9.96
CA ALA A 72 15.18 -22.72 11.01
C ALA A 72 14.72 -21.32 11.42
N PHE A 73 13.41 -21.09 11.44
CA PHE A 73 12.85 -19.92 12.11
C PHE A 73 13.24 -20.05 13.58
N ASP A 74 14.36 -19.46 13.98
CA ASP A 74 14.67 -19.26 15.38
C ASP A 74 13.90 -18.02 15.81
N GLN A 75 12.70 -18.24 16.31
CA GLN A 75 12.03 -17.28 17.17
C GLN A 75 12.84 -17.24 18.46
N ASN A 76 13.89 -16.43 18.54
CA ASN A 76 14.49 -15.82 19.72
C ASN A 76 15.90 -15.31 19.37
N GLU A 77 16.04 -14.00 19.18
CA GLU A 77 17.28 -13.30 19.57
C GLU A 77 16.83 -11.94 20.09
N GLU A 78 16.54 -11.91 21.39
CA GLU A 78 16.77 -10.74 22.23
C GLU A 78 18.27 -10.45 22.20
N ASP A 79 18.64 -9.25 21.78
CA ASP A 79 19.71 -8.42 22.37
C ASP A 79 19.46 -6.95 22.02
#